data_AF-A0A133MZS9-F1
#
_entry.id   AF-A0A133MZS9-F1
#
_cell.length_a   1.000
_cell.length_b   1.000
_cell.length_c   1.000
_cell.angle_alpha   90.00
_cell.angle_beta   90.00
_cell.angle_gamma   90.00
#
_symmetry.space_group_name_H-M   'P 1'
#
loop_
_entity.id
_entity.type
_entity.pdbx_description
1 polymer ?
#
loop_
_entity_poly.entity_id
_entity_poly.type
_entity_poly.pdbx_seq_one_letter_code
_entity_poly.pdbx_strand_id
1 'polypeptide(L)'
;MFEILMIFFIYLISLNIAAFLGVGILSLFFQFKKRSIGSQREKWAQYFDKIGPKGLVARLHISYMVALCLLAGVNYYSFFDHSIAYTITLLIAGIFHLSYKYQLNKNHLNRTFR
;
A
#
# COMPACT_ATOMS: atom_id res chain seq x y z
N MET A 1 12.22 15.29 -23.61
CA MET A 1 13.08 14.38 -22.83
C MET A 1 13.07 14.70 -21.34
N PHE A 2 13.27 15.96 -20.94
CA PHE A 2 13.30 16.36 -19.52
C PHE A 2 11.98 16.09 -18.77
N GLU A 3 10.85 16.31 -19.44
CA GLU A 3 9.50 16.10 -18.90
C GLU A 3 9.21 14.62 -18.59
N ILE A 4 9.61 13.71 -19.48
CA ILE A 4 9.47 12.25 -19.27
C ILE A 4 10.31 11.81 -18.06
N LEU A 5 11.52 12.34 -17.93
CA LEU A 5 12.40 12.11 -16.77
C LEU A 5 11.75 12.60 -15.48
N MET A 6 11.14 13.79 -15.49
CA MET A 6 10.43 14.34 -14.35
C MET A 6 9.25 13.46 -13.92
N ILE A 7 8.41 13.04 -14.87
CA ILE A 7 7.27 12.13 -14.61
C ILE A 7 7.77 10.81 -14.02
N PHE A 8 8.88 10.28 -14.55
CA PHE A 8 9.51 9.07 -14.01
C PHE A 8 9.96 9.24 -12.55
N PHE A 9 10.60 10.35 -12.20
CA PHE A 9 10.96 10.64 -10.81
C PHE A 9 9.73 10.80 -9.91
N ILE A 10 8.70 11.49 -10.38
CA ILE A 10 7.43 11.62 -9.65
C ILE A 10 6.84 10.23 -9.37
N TYR A 11 6.89 9.31 -10.34
CA TYR A 11 6.41 7.95 -10.14
C TYR A 11 7.22 7.23 -9.07
N LEU A 12 8.56 7.24 -9.16
CA LEU A 12 9.42 6.60 -8.16
C LEU A 12 9.18 7.13 -6.75
N ILE A 13 9.08 8.45 -6.60
CA ILE A 13 8.82 9.09 -5.31
C ILE A 13 7.42 8.72 -4.82
N SER A 14 6.40 8.81 -5.67
CA SER A 14 5.01 8.53 -5.32
C SER A 14 4.80 7.09 -4.88
N LEU A 15 5.44 6.13 -5.54
CA LEU A 15 5.36 4.71 -5.17
C LEU A 15 5.96 4.45 -3.79
N ASN A 16 7.08 5.09 -3.46
CA ASN A 16 7.72 4.96 -2.16
C ASN A 16 6.91 5.65 -1.05
N ILE A 17 6.39 6.85 -1.30
CA ILE A 17 5.51 7.56 -0.36
C ILE A 17 4.22 6.76 -0.15
N ALA A 18 3.65 6.17 -1.21
CA ALA A 18 2.47 5.31 -1.11
C ALA A 18 2.74 4.07 -0.24
N ALA A 19 3.92 3.47 -0.34
CA ALA A 19 4.33 2.36 0.52
C ALA A 19 4.40 2.78 1.99
N PHE A 20 5.03 3.91 2.28
CA PHE A 20 5.13 4.46 3.63
C PHE A 20 3.74 4.80 4.20
N LEU A 21 2.92 5.54 3.44
CA LEU A 21 1.56 5.88 3.83
C LEU A 21 0.66 4.66 3.98
N GLY A 22 0.83 3.63 3.13
CA GLY A 22 0.09 2.37 3.24
C GLY A 22 0.35 1.66 4.57
N VAL A 23 1.59 1.63 5.05
CA VAL A 23 1.92 1.12 6.39
C VAL A 23 1.32 2.01 7.48
N GLY A 24 1.35 3.33 7.30
CA GLY A 24 0.71 4.29 8.20
C GLY A 24 -0.81 4.08 8.34
N ILE A 25 -1.51 3.92 7.22
CA ILE A 25 -2.96 3.62 7.16
C ILE A 25 -3.25 2.28 7.84
N LEU A 26 -2.44 1.25 7.58
CA LEU A 26 -2.60 -0.05 8.23
C LEU A 26 -2.41 0.04 9.75
N SER A 27 -1.42 0.80 10.20
CA SER A 27 -1.17 1.06 11.62
C SER A 27 -2.35 1.79 12.27
N LEU A 28 -2.86 2.85 11.62
CA LEU A 28 -4.06 3.56 12.05
C LEU A 28 -5.26 2.62 12.14
N PHE A 29 -5.46 1.76 11.14
CA PHE A 29 -6.51 0.74 11.15
C PHE A 29 -6.38 -0.19 12.37
N PHE A 30 -5.17 -0.65 12.71
CA PHE A 30 -4.96 -1.43 13.92
C PHE A 30 -5.19 -0.63 15.21
N GLN A 31 -4.87 0.67 15.24
CA GLN A 31 -5.20 1.52 16.38
C GLN A 31 -6.71 1.68 16.57
N PHE A 32 -7.47 1.87 15.48
CA PHE A 32 -8.93 1.87 15.56
C PHE A 32 -9.47 0.51 16.00
N LYS A 33 -8.90 -0.59 15.48
CA LYS A 33 -9.29 -1.93 15.88
C LYS A 33 -8.98 -2.21 17.35
N LYS A 34 -7.88 -1.66 17.89
CA LYS A 34 -7.52 -1.72 19.31
C LYS A 34 -8.61 -1.12 20.20
N ARG A 35 -9.24 -0.03 19.77
CA ARG A 35 -10.37 0.57 20.51
C ARG A 35 -11.60 -0.33 20.53
N SER A 36 -11.82 -1.12 19.46
CA SER A 36 -12.98 -2.01 19.34
C SER A 36 -12.80 -3.34 20.06
N ILE A 37 -11.65 -4.02 19.90
CA ILE A 37 -11.42 -5.34 20.51
C ILE A 37 -10.82 -5.22 21.94
N GLY A 38 -10.26 -4.06 22.26
CA GLY A 38 -9.50 -3.83 23.49
C GLY A 38 -8.02 -4.19 23.35
N SER A 39 -7.24 -3.97 24.42
CA SER A 39 -5.80 -4.24 24.44
C SER A 39 -5.44 -5.65 24.92
N GLN A 40 -6.42 -6.54 25.09
CA GLN A 40 -6.21 -7.88 25.61
C GLN A 40 -5.48 -8.77 24.58
N ARG A 41 -4.37 -9.37 25.02
CA ARG A 41 -3.49 -10.19 24.17
C ARG A 41 -4.23 -11.37 23.51
N GLU A 42 -5.10 -12.05 24.25
CA GLU A 42 -5.86 -13.20 23.75
C GLU A 42 -6.79 -12.83 22.59
N LYS A 43 -7.47 -11.69 22.67
CA LYS A 43 -8.36 -11.23 21.59
C LYS A 43 -7.60 -10.82 20.34
N TRP A 44 -6.39 -10.28 20.51
CA TRP A 44 -5.48 -10.01 19.40
C TRP A 44 -4.94 -11.29 18.78
N ALA A 45 -4.57 -12.28 19.60
CA ALA A 45 -4.16 -13.60 19.11
C ALA A 45 -5.29 -14.26 18.29
N GLN A 46 -6.52 -14.28 18.81
CA GLN A 46 -7.69 -14.77 18.08
C GLN A 46 -7.96 -14.00 16.79
N TYR A 47 -7.77 -12.67 16.80
CA TYR A 47 -7.93 -11.85 15.59
C TYR A 47 -6.88 -12.18 14.53
N PHE A 48 -5.59 -12.27 14.92
CA PHE A 48 -4.50 -12.59 14.02
C PHE A 48 -4.58 -14.03 13.49
N ASP A 49 -5.02 -14.97 14.32
CA ASP A 49 -5.25 -16.36 13.93
C ASP A 49 -6.41 -16.47 12.93
N LYS A 50 -7.54 -15.77 13.20
CA LYS A 50 -8.71 -15.73 12.31
C LYS A 50 -8.39 -15.20 10.92
N ILE A 51 -7.51 -14.21 10.81
CA ILE A 51 -7.18 -13.57 9.53
C ILE A 51 -6.07 -14.31 8.80
N GLY A 52 -5.18 -14.94 9.58
CA GLY A 52 -3.95 -15.53 9.12
C GLY A 52 -3.01 -14.57 8.37
N PRO A 53 -1.89 -15.10 7.87
CA PRO A 53 -0.91 -14.33 7.12
C PRO A 53 -1.46 -13.79 5.79
N LYS A 54 -2.31 -14.57 5.11
CA LYS A 54 -2.96 -14.13 3.86
C LYS A 54 -3.86 -12.91 4.09
N GLY A 55 -4.62 -12.89 5.19
CA GLY A 55 -5.49 -11.77 5.52
C GLY A 55 -4.71 -10.50 5.91
N LEU A 56 -3.55 -10.65 6.56
CA LEU A 56 -2.67 -9.53 6.88
C LEU A 56 -2.05 -8.90 5.63
N VAL A 57 -1.57 -9.74 4.70
CA VAL A 57 -1.06 -9.29 3.40
C VAL A 57 -2.15 -8.60 2.59
N ALA A 58 -3.37 -9.14 2.56
CA ALA A 58 -4.49 -8.53 1.84
C ALA A 58 -4.81 -7.13 2.38
N ARG A 59 -4.81 -6.95 3.71
CA ARG A 59 -5.02 -5.62 4.31
C ARG A 59 -3.90 -4.65 4.00
N LEU A 60 -2.65 -5.11 4.01
CA LEU A 60 -1.51 -4.29 3.59
C LEU A 60 -1.66 -3.85 2.12
N HIS A 61 -2.12 -4.73 1.23
CA HIS A 61 -2.39 -4.38 -0.16
C HIS A 61 -3.50 -3.34 -0.28
N ILE A 62 -4.60 -3.51 0.45
CA ILE A 62 -5.71 -2.55 0.46
C ILE A 62 -5.24 -1.19 0.96
N SER A 63 -4.50 -1.15 2.08
CA SER A 63 -3.97 0.11 2.62
C SER A 63 -3.01 0.81 1.66
N TYR A 64 -2.16 0.06 0.96
CA TYR A 64 -1.31 0.60 -0.10
C TYR A 64 -2.13 1.18 -1.25
N MET A 65 -3.15 0.46 -1.75
CA MET A 65 -3.98 0.95 -2.85
C MET A 65 -4.72 2.24 -2.47
N VAL A 66 -5.22 2.34 -1.24
CA VAL A 66 -5.86 3.56 -0.74
C VAL A 66 -4.86 4.72 -0.75
N ALA A 67 -3.64 4.51 -0.22
CA ALA A 67 -2.60 5.54 -0.23
C ALA A 67 -2.20 5.95 -1.66
N LEU A 68 -2.07 4.98 -2.56
CA LEU A 68 -1.73 5.22 -3.96
C LEU A 68 -2.82 6.01 -4.68
N CYS A 69 -4.10 5.71 -4.46
CA CYS A 69 -5.20 6.47 -5.03
C CYS A 69 -5.23 7.92 -4.54
N LEU A 70 -4.98 8.15 -3.25
CA LEU A 70 -4.87 9.50 -2.69
C LEU A 70 -3.71 10.28 -3.34
N LEU A 71 -2.54 9.66 -3.45
CA LEU A 71 -1.39 10.28 -4.09
C LEU A 71 -1.59 10.51 -5.59
N ALA A 72 -2.25 9.58 -6.28
CA ALA A 72 -2.59 9.74 -7.68
C ALA A 72 -3.51 10.95 -7.90
N GLY A 73 -4.47 11.17 -7.00
CA GLY A 73 -5.30 12.39 -6.99
C GLY A 73 -4.47 13.65 -6.75
N VAL A 74 -3.57 13.66 -5.77
CA VAL A 74 -2.69 14.82 -5.50
C VAL A 74 -1.80 15.13 -6.71
N ASN A 75 -1.20 14.10 -7.31
CA ASN A 75 -0.33 14.25 -8.48
C ASN A 75 -1.08 14.71 -9.73
N TYR A 76 -2.32 14.27 -9.91
CA TYR A 76 -3.18 14.73 -11.01
C TYR A 76 -3.30 16.25 -11.04
N TYR A 77 -3.53 16.87 -9.88
CA TYR A 77 -3.66 18.32 -9.76
C TYR A 77 -2.32 19.05 -9.72
N SER A 78 -1.29 18.45 -9.12
CA SER A 78 -0.04 19.16 -8.81
C SER A 78 1.03 19.03 -9.88
N PHE A 79 1.11 17.88 -10.56
CA PHE A 79 2.26 17.54 -11.41
C PHE A 79 1.89 16.98 -12.79
N PHE A 80 0.66 16.50 -12.98
CA PHE A 80 0.23 15.91 -14.25
C PHE A 80 -0.66 16.84 -15.07
N ASP A 81 -0.86 18.10 -14.65
CA ASP A 81 -1.66 19.10 -15.38
C ASP A 81 -3.03 18.56 -15.84
N HIS A 82 -3.72 17.83 -14.96
CA HIS A 82 -5.02 17.21 -15.25
C HIS A 82 -4.97 16.11 -16.35
N SER A 83 -3.80 15.56 -16.64
CA SER A 83 -3.64 14.41 -17.52
C SER A 83 -4.08 13.12 -16.83
N ILE A 84 -5.24 12.62 -17.26
CA ILE A 84 -5.79 11.34 -16.80
C ILE A 84 -4.86 10.18 -17.16
N ALA A 85 -4.16 10.27 -18.30
CA ALA A 85 -3.26 9.22 -18.77
C ALA A 85 -2.14 8.96 -17.75
N TYR A 86 -1.46 10.00 -17.27
CA TYR A 86 -0.36 9.85 -16.31
C TYR A 86 -0.85 9.37 -14.94
N THR A 87 -2.06 9.74 -14.53
CA THR A 87 -2.67 9.23 -13.31
C THR A 87 -2.98 7.74 -13.42
N ILE A 88 -3.58 7.29 -14.52
CA ILE A 88 -3.88 5.86 -14.74
C ILE A 88 -2.59 5.05 -14.82
N THR A 89 -1.57 5.54 -15.52
CA THR A 89 -0.28 4.84 -15.62
C THR A 89 0.41 4.74 -14.25
N LEU A 90 0.33 5.77 -13.39
CA LEU A 90 0.83 5.69 -12.02
C LEU A 90 0.11 4.60 -11.20
N LEU A 91 -1.21 4.49 -11.32
CA LEU A 91 -1.99 3.44 -10.66
C LEU A 91 -1.57 2.04 -11.14
N ILE A 92 -1.45 1.85 -12.47
CA ILE A 92 -0.99 0.59 -13.06
C ILE A 92 0.42 0.25 -12.58
N ALA A 93 1.34 1.22 -12.59
CA ALA A 93 2.70 1.05 -12.11
C ALA A 93 2.73 0.65 -10.63
N GLY A 94 1.86 1.24 -9.80
CA GLY A 94 1.77 0.89 -8.39
C GLY A 94 1.19 -0.51 -8.15
N ILE A 95 0.20 -0.92 -8.94
CA ILE A 95 -0.33 -2.29 -8.90
C ILE A 95 0.76 -3.29 -9.29
N PHE A 96 1.50 -2.99 -10.36
CA PHE A 96 2.58 -3.85 -10.83
C PHE A 96 3.72 -3.94 -9.80
N HIS A 97 4.18 -2.81 -9.27
CA HIS A 97 5.23 -2.74 -8.26
C HIS A 97 4.90 -3.59 -7.03
N LEU A 98 3.67 -3.46 -6.51
CA LEU A 98 3.24 -4.23 -5.34
C LEU A 98 3.10 -5.72 -5.66
N SER A 99 2.47 -6.06 -6.79
CA SER A 99 2.27 -7.46 -7.20
C SER A 99 3.59 -8.18 -7.43
N TYR A 100 4.55 -7.51 -8.09
CA TYR A 100 5.89 -8.03 -8.32
C TYR A 100 6.64 -8.24 -7.00
N LYS A 101 6.59 -7.26 -6.09
CA LYS A 101 7.21 -7.37 -4.76
C LYS A 101 6.60 -8.49 -3.93
N TYR A 102 5.28 -8.69 -4.04
CA TYR A 102 4.58 -9.80 -3.40
C TYR A 102 5.02 -11.16 -3.96
N GLN A 103 5.13 -11.31 -5.29
CA GLN A 103 5.60 -12.55 -5.91
C GLN A 103 7.03 -12.89 -5.49
N LEU A 104 7.95 -11.91 -5.50
CA LEU A 104 9.33 -12.09 -5.06
C LEU A 104 9.44 -12.55 -3.61
N ASN A 105 8.63 -11.96 -2.73
CA ASN A 105 8.67 -12.25 -1.30
C ASN A 105 7.73 -13.40 -0.87
N LYS A 106 7.01 -14.02 -1.80
CA LYS A 106 6.05 -15.09 -1.48
C LYS A 106 6.70 -16.26 -0.72
N ASN A 107 7.93 -16.63 -1.09
CA ASN A 107 8.67 -17.71 -0.46
C ASN A 107 9.18 -17.33 0.95
N HIS A 108 9.54 -16.07 1.16
CA HIS A 108 9.93 -15.56 2.48
C HIS A 108 8.72 -15.40 3.40
N LEU A 109 7.61 -14.85 2.90
CA LEU A 109 6.36 -14.72 3.64
C LEU A 109 5.84 -16.09 4.10
N ASN A 110 5.89 -17.10 3.24
CA ASN A 110 5.52 -18.47 3.62
C ASN A 110 6.45 -19.09 4.67
N ARG A 111 7.71 -18.64 4.80
CA ARG A 111 8.65 -19.13 5.81
C ARG A 111 8.53 -18.38 7.14
N THR A 112 8.27 -17.08 7.11
CA THR A 112 8.17 -16.23 8.33
C THR A 112 6.85 -16.43 9.08
N PHE A 113 5.77 -16.79 8.36
CA PHE A 113 4.45 -17.00 8.96
C PHE A 113 4.07 -18.48 9.15
N ARG A 114 5.06 -19.39 9.08
CA ARG A 114 4.86 -20.82 9.39
C ARG A 114 5.34 -21.13 10.80
#